data_AF-A0A9J7X485-F1
#
_entry.id   AF-A0A9J7X485-F1
#
_cell.length_a   1.000
_cell.length_b   1.000
_cell.length_c   1.000
_cell.angle_alpha   90.00
_cell.angle_beta   90.00
_cell.angle_gamma   90.00
#
_symmetry.space_group_name_H-M   'P 1'
#
loop_
_entity.id
_entity.type
_entity.pdbx_description
1 polymer ?
#
loop_
_entity_poly.entity_id
_entity_poly.type
_entity_poly.pdbx_seq_one_letter_code
_entity_poly.pdbx_strand_id
1 'polypeptide(L)'
;MSAISASEKVDGFTRKSVRKAVRQRVCQSSSQFAANSSRPATPEISALPQLKDASSTEQHELFMQKLHQCCVMFDFYDTVTDLKSKETKRATLSELVDYVSTNRGVLVEPVYPEITTMVSTNIFRTLPPSENPDFDPEEDEPTLEASWPHMQLVYEFFLRFLENPDFQPNTAKRYIDQKFVLQLLQLFDSEDPREREFLKTVLHRIYGKFLGLRACVRKQINNIFLRYIYETEHFNGVAELLEILGSIINGFALPLKAEHKQFLMKILIPLHTAKGLALFHAQLAYCVVQFIEKDPTLTEVVVRGLLKFWPKTCSQKEVAERALYFWNNEYILSLIEENNAKILPIMFGNLYRISKEHWNPTIVALVYNVLKTLMEMNGTLFDELTASYKADRQREKKKEQEREELWRKLDELRLQERIAIQNNRHDIQFTFNNNNNNLQDKNENTAAAVTDRIESDSWAK
;
A
#
# COMPACT_ATOMS: atom_id res chain seq x y z
N MET A 1 56.97 -9.57 11.29
CA MET A 1 57.52 -8.32 10.71
C MET A 1 56.84 -8.17 9.36
N SER A 2 55.90 -7.23 9.18
CA SER A 2 56.15 -5.85 8.69
C SER A 2 56.10 -5.82 7.14
N ALA A 3 55.43 -4.89 6.44
CA ALA A 3 54.63 -3.74 6.88
C ALA A 3 53.54 -3.34 5.85
N ILE A 4 52.79 -2.27 6.17
CA ILE A 4 51.57 -1.73 5.51
C ILE A 4 51.89 -0.62 4.49
N SER A 5 50.85 -0.27 3.67
CA SER A 5 50.60 0.97 2.90
C SER A 5 50.97 0.93 1.40
N ALA A 6 50.30 1.63 0.47
CA ALA A 6 49.11 2.53 0.50
C ALA A 6 48.26 2.32 -0.79
N SER A 7 47.13 2.98 -1.10
CA SER A 7 46.38 4.10 -0.52
C SER A 7 44.90 3.97 -0.92
N GLU A 8 43.97 4.30 -0.01
CA GLU A 8 42.55 4.46 -0.33
C GLU A 8 42.33 5.70 -1.23
N LYS A 9 41.34 5.63 -2.14
CA LYS A 9 40.67 6.82 -2.68
C LYS A 9 39.32 6.95 -1.99
N VAL A 10 39.18 8.02 -1.21
CA VAL A 10 37.97 8.33 -0.44
C VAL A 10 36.90 8.84 -1.38
N ASP A 11 35.74 8.18 -1.40
CA ASP A 11 34.50 8.76 -1.95
C ASP A 11 33.67 9.40 -0.82
N GLY A 12 33.02 10.52 -1.13
CA GLY A 12 32.77 11.60 -0.18
C GLY A 12 31.44 11.60 0.57
N PHE A 13 30.65 10.51 0.55
CA PHE A 13 29.22 10.56 0.96
C PHE A 13 28.74 9.61 2.06
N THR A 14 29.57 8.75 2.64
CA THR A 14 29.13 7.71 3.62
C THR A 14 29.64 7.90 5.06
N ARG A 15 29.81 9.14 5.54
CA ARG A 15 30.13 9.45 6.95
C ARG A 15 29.08 10.33 7.67
N LYS A 16 27.83 9.88 7.69
CA LYS A 16 26.77 10.39 8.60
C LYS A 16 25.86 9.29 9.19
N SER A 17 26.41 8.14 9.58
CA SER A 17 25.64 7.04 10.20
C SER A 17 26.27 6.41 11.46
N VAL A 18 27.38 6.93 11.98
CA VAL A 18 28.00 6.43 13.23
C VAL A 18 28.20 7.57 14.22
N ARG A 19 27.09 7.99 14.85
CA ARG A 19 26.95 8.72 16.14
C ARG A 19 25.51 9.24 16.29
N LYS A 20 24.51 8.34 16.38
CA LYS A 20 23.26 8.67 17.08
C LYS A 20 23.46 8.26 18.53
N ALA A 21 23.34 9.23 19.43
CA ALA A 21 23.62 9.04 20.85
C ALA A 21 22.70 7.96 21.44
N VAL A 22 23.18 7.29 22.51
CA VAL A 22 22.31 6.63 23.48
C VAL A 22 21.51 7.72 24.20
N ARG A 23 20.50 8.25 23.51
CA ARG A 23 19.47 9.09 24.12
C ARG A 23 18.57 8.13 24.89
N GLN A 24 18.71 8.20 26.21
CA GLN A 24 17.85 7.61 27.21
C GLN A 24 16.40 7.56 26.71
N ARG A 25 15.81 6.36 26.60
CA ARG A 25 14.43 6.17 26.15
C ARG A 25 13.52 6.89 27.13
N VAL A 26 13.04 8.08 26.76
CA VAL A 26 12.02 8.79 27.54
C VAL A 26 10.69 8.16 27.17
N CYS A 27 10.25 7.20 27.97
CA CYS A 27 8.97 6.53 27.77
C CYS A 27 7.83 7.55 27.73
N GLN A 28 7.12 7.60 26.61
CA GLN A 28 5.67 7.67 26.70
C GLN A 28 5.20 6.23 26.90
N SER A 29 4.97 5.87 28.16
CA SER A 29 4.31 4.60 28.46
C SER A 29 2.94 4.57 27.78
N SER A 30 2.41 3.37 27.52
CA SER A 30 1.02 3.26 27.06
C SER A 30 0.12 4.05 28.03
N SER A 31 -0.88 4.72 27.49
CA SER A 31 -1.75 5.65 28.24
C SER A 31 -2.48 5.02 29.43
N GLN A 32 -2.45 3.68 29.55
CA GLN A 32 -2.90 2.92 30.71
C GLN A 32 -2.00 3.08 31.95
N PHE A 33 -0.67 3.21 31.79
CA PHE A 33 0.26 3.35 32.92
C PHE A 33 0.20 4.75 33.56
N ALA A 34 -0.01 5.79 32.75
CA ALA A 34 -0.05 7.18 33.23
C ALA A 34 -1.25 7.48 34.15
N ALA A 35 -2.33 6.70 34.09
CA ALA A 35 -3.53 6.89 34.91
C ALA A 35 -3.37 6.40 36.38
N ASN A 36 -2.27 5.70 36.71
CA ASN A 36 -2.07 5.04 38.01
C ASN A 36 -0.76 5.42 38.72
N SER A 37 -0.23 6.62 38.50
CA SER A 37 0.98 7.14 39.19
C SER A 37 0.84 7.33 40.72
N SER A 38 -0.24 6.84 41.32
CA SER A 38 -0.47 6.79 42.76
C SER A 38 -1.14 5.47 43.18
N ARG A 39 -0.49 4.34 42.90
CA ARG A 39 -0.76 3.06 43.58
C ARG A 39 0.49 2.53 44.29
N PRO A 40 0.33 1.89 45.47
CA PRO A 40 1.44 1.30 46.21
C PRO A 40 1.99 0.07 45.47
N ALA A 41 3.09 -0.49 46.00
CA ALA A 41 3.84 -1.62 45.46
C ALA A 41 2.97 -2.67 44.74
N THR A 42 3.42 -3.09 43.56
CA THR A 42 2.80 -4.15 42.77
C THR A 42 2.58 -5.39 43.65
N PRO A 43 1.34 -5.94 43.73
CA PRO A 43 1.09 -7.10 44.56
C PRO A 43 1.82 -8.30 43.95
N GLU A 44 2.71 -8.92 44.74
CA GLU A 44 3.34 -10.19 44.34
C GLU A 44 2.25 -11.21 44.01
N ILE A 45 2.17 -11.64 42.75
CA ILE A 45 1.18 -12.63 42.35
C ILE A 45 1.56 -13.99 42.95
N SER A 46 0.80 -14.42 43.96
CA SER A 46 0.88 -15.77 44.53
C SER A 46 0.26 -16.80 43.58
N ALA A 47 0.96 -17.89 43.28
CA ALA A 47 0.40 -18.97 42.48
C ALA A 47 -0.82 -19.61 43.16
N LEU A 48 -1.95 -19.65 42.46
CA LEU A 48 -3.19 -20.30 42.94
C LEU A 48 -3.15 -21.83 42.69
N PRO A 49 -3.94 -22.64 43.42
CA PRO A 49 -4.06 -24.08 43.21
C PRO A 49 -4.44 -24.44 41.77
N GLN A 50 -4.10 -25.66 41.30
CA GLN A 50 -4.47 -26.10 39.94
C GLN A 50 -5.96 -26.44 39.87
N LEU A 51 -6.62 -26.07 38.77
CA LEU A 51 -8.07 -26.28 38.55
C LEU A 51 -8.43 -27.76 38.56
N LYS A 52 -7.52 -28.63 38.10
CA LYS A 52 -7.71 -30.09 38.07
C LYS A 52 -7.84 -30.73 39.47
N ASP A 53 -7.29 -30.09 40.50
CA ASP A 53 -7.18 -30.63 41.86
C ASP A 53 -8.33 -30.12 42.78
N ALA A 54 -9.15 -29.17 42.30
CA ALA A 54 -10.28 -28.59 43.03
C ALA A 54 -11.61 -29.31 42.73
N SER A 55 -12.58 -29.27 43.65
CA SER A 55 -13.92 -29.83 43.42
C SER A 55 -14.72 -29.02 42.39
N SER A 56 -15.75 -29.61 41.77
CA SER A 56 -16.52 -28.95 40.69
C SER A 56 -17.13 -27.61 41.08
N THR A 57 -17.43 -27.37 42.36
CA THR A 57 -17.95 -26.07 42.85
C THR A 57 -16.83 -25.06 43.01
N GLU A 58 -15.72 -25.47 43.63
CA GLU A 58 -14.54 -24.63 43.86
C GLU A 58 -13.82 -24.27 42.56
N GLN A 59 -13.83 -25.16 41.56
CA GLN A 59 -13.30 -24.91 40.21
C GLN A 59 -13.90 -23.65 39.58
N HIS A 60 -15.19 -23.39 39.80
CA HIS A 60 -15.86 -22.22 39.24
C HIS A 60 -15.36 -20.91 39.86
N GLU A 61 -15.28 -20.86 41.19
CA GLU A 61 -14.76 -19.69 41.92
C GLU A 61 -13.25 -19.49 41.65
N LEU A 62 -12.48 -20.57 41.63
CA LEU A 62 -11.05 -20.56 41.33
C LEU A 62 -10.76 -20.08 39.90
N PHE A 63 -11.60 -20.47 38.93
CA PHE A 63 -11.52 -19.98 37.55
C PHE A 63 -11.75 -18.46 37.49
N MET A 64 -12.78 -17.96 38.20
CA MET A 64 -13.05 -16.51 38.29
C MET A 64 -11.90 -15.75 38.96
N GLN A 65 -11.31 -16.29 40.04
CA GLN A 65 -10.13 -15.72 40.69
C GLN A 65 -8.91 -15.67 39.77
N LYS A 66 -8.67 -16.73 38.98
CA LYS A 66 -7.59 -16.77 37.98
C LYS A 66 -7.78 -15.75 36.85
N LEU A 67 -9.01 -15.52 36.39
CA LEU A 67 -9.30 -14.45 35.43
C LEU A 67 -8.93 -13.07 35.98
N HIS A 68 -9.32 -12.77 37.23
CA HIS A 68 -8.95 -11.53 37.91
C HIS A 68 -7.44 -11.38 38.10
N GLN A 69 -6.74 -12.47 38.43
CA GLN A 69 -5.29 -12.52 38.55
C GLN A 69 -4.59 -12.16 37.23
N CYS A 70 -5.13 -12.63 36.10
CA CYS A 70 -4.63 -12.32 34.76
C CYS A 70 -4.90 -10.87 34.29
N CYS A 71 -5.76 -10.10 34.99
CA CYS A 71 -5.95 -8.66 34.73
C CYS A 71 -4.78 -7.78 35.20
N VAL A 72 -3.85 -8.30 36.01
CA VAL A 72 -2.66 -7.57 36.44
C VAL A 72 -1.69 -7.44 35.26
N MET A 73 -1.30 -6.20 34.93
CA MET A 73 -0.38 -5.89 33.85
C MET A 73 1.06 -5.80 34.35
N PHE A 74 2.02 -6.25 33.54
CA PHE A 74 3.45 -6.19 33.81
C PHE A 74 4.14 -5.38 32.73
N ASP A 75 5.19 -4.65 33.09
CA ASP A 75 6.11 -4.05 32.12
C ASP A 75 7.07 -5.12 31.59
N PHE A 76 7.16 -5.27 30.27
CA PHE A 76 8.04 -6.21 29.58
C PHE A 76 9.31 -5.55 29.00
N TYR A 77 9.41 -4.21 29.01
CA TYR A 77 10.64 -3.52 28.62
C TYR A 77 11.75 -3.65 29.65
N ASP A 78 11.38 -3.83 30.92
CA ASP A 78 12.27 -4.34 31.96
C ASP A 78 12.21 -5.88 31.98
N THR A 79 13.33 -6.50 31.61
CA THR A 79 13.47 -7.96 31.53
C THR A 79 13.80 -8.63 32.87
N VAL A 80 14.05 -7.85 33.93
CA VAL A 80 14.55 -8.36 35.22
C VAL A 80 13.49 -8.26 36.32
N THR A 81 12.65 -7.22 36.32
CA THR A 81 11.56 -7.10 37.31
C THR A 81 10.49 -8.17 37.14
N ASP A 82 9.89 -8.56 38.27
CA ASP A 82 8.71 -9.43 38.37
C ASP A 82 8.77 -10.78 37.64
N LEU A 83 9.95 -11.30 37.31
CA LEU A 83 10.14 -12.57 36.57
C LEU A 83 9.26 -13.72 37.10
N LYS A 84 9.20 -13.90 38.43
CA LYS A 84 8.37 -14.94 39.08
C LYS A 84 6.88 -14.71 38.84
N SER A 85 6.39 -13.47 38.92
CA SER A 85 4.98 -13.14 38.74
C SER A 85 4.58 -13.11 37.26
N LYS A 86 5.49 -12.70 36.36
CA LYS A 86 5.38 -12.85 34.90
C LYS A 86 5.22 -14.32 34.52
N GLU A 87 6.07 -15.21 35.05
CA GLU A 87 5.96 -16.65 34.79
C GLU A 87 4.70 -17.26 35.42
N THR A 88 4.32 -16.83 36.63
CA THR A 88 3.07 -17.26 37.27
C THR A 88 1.86 -16.91 36.39
N LYS A 89 1.75 -15.66 35.91
CA LYS A 89 0.67 -15.27 34.99
C LYS A 89 0.71 -16.05 33.67
N ARG A 90 1.90 -16.35 33.12
CA ARG A 90 2.05 -17.17 31.91
C ARG A 90 1.50 -18.59 32.12
N ALA A 91 1.87 -19.23 33.23
CA ALA A 91 1.38 -20.56 33.60
C ALA A 91 -0.14 -20.56 33.83
N THR A 92 -0.68 -19.57 34.55
CA THR A 92 -2.13 -19.42 34.77
C THR A 92 -2.89 -19.21 33.46
N LEU A 93 -2.39 -18.38 32.54
CA LEU A 93 -3.01 -18.19 31.22
C LEU A 93 -3.01 -19.49 30.40
N SER A 94 -1.90 -20.24 30.38
CA SER A 94 -1.82 -21.54 29.71
C SER A 94 -2.83 -22.53 30.27
N GLU A 95 -2.94 -22.61 31.60
CA GLU A 95 -3.91 -23.48 32.28
C GLU A 95 -5.37 -23.09 31.96
N LEU A 96 -5.66 -21.79 31.85
CA LEU A 96 -6.98 -21.29 31.45
C LEU A 96 -7.33 -21.65 30.00
N VAL A 97 -6.36 -21.63 29.08
CA VAL A 97 -6.53 -22.08 27.68
C VAL A 97 -6.90 -23.56 27.64
N ASP A 98 -6.13 -24.41 28.33
CA ASP A 98 -6.37 -25.85 28.40
C ASP A 98 -7.74 -26.15 29.04
N TYR A 99 -8.05 -25.48 30.16
CA TYR A 99 -9.30 -25.69 30.89
C TYR A 99 -10.55 -25.37 30.05
N VAL A 100 -10.57 -24.24 29.33
CA VAL A 100 -11.69 -23.85 28.44
C VAL A 100 -11.74 -24.68 27.15
N SER A 101 -10.62 -25.29 26.74
CA SER A 101 -10.58 -26.15 25.54
C SER A 101 -11.04 -27.58 25.83
N THR A 102 -10.73 -28.12 27.00
CA THR A 102 -11.01 -29.53 27.35
C THR A 102 -12.35 -29.72 28.07
N ASN A 103 -12.76 -28.79 28.94
CA ASN A 103 -13.94 -28.98 29.79
C ASN A 103 -15.20 -28.37 29.17
N ARG A 104 -16.33 -29.08 29.34
CA ARG A 104 -17.67 -28.63 28.92
C ARG A 104 -18.44 -28.05 30.10
N GLY A 105 -19.40 -27.18 29.82
CA GLY A 105 -20.25 -26.53 30.83
C GLY A 105 -19.58 -25.40 31.62
N VAL A 106 -18.32 -25.06 31.33
CA VAL A 106 -17.57 -23.99 32.03
C VAL A 106 -18.19 -22.60 31.79
N LEU A 107 -18.79 -22.37 30.61
CA LEU A 107 -19.23 -21.06 30.15
C LEU A 107 -20.65 -20.70 30.63
N VAL A 108 -20.81 -20.52 31.94
CA VAL A 108 -22.05 -19.99 32.56
C VAL A 108 -22.11 -18.45 32.51
N GLU A 109 -23.31 -17.87 32.65
CA GLU A 109 -23.54 -16.42 32.50
C GLU A 109 -22.59 -15.46 33.27
N PRO A 110 -22.25 -15.69 34.57
CA PRO A 110 -21.37 -14.77 35.31
C PRO A 110 -19.92 -14.74 34.82
N VAL A 111 -19.47 -15.71 34.02
CA VAL A 111 -18.09 -15.79 33.50
C VAL A 111 -17.86 -14.86 32.30
N TYR A 112 -18.89 -14.61 31.49
CA TYR A 112 -18.80 -13.76 30.31
C TYR A 112 -18.25 -12.33 30.57
N PRO A 113 -18.71 -11.57 31.60
CA PRO A 113 -18.14 -10.26 31.90
C PRO A 113 -16.66 -10.35 32.32
N GLU A 114 -16.27 -11.35 33.12
CA GLU A 114 -14.89 -11.48 33.59
C GLU A 114 -13.92 -11.86 32.48
N ILE A 115 -14.30 -12.80 31.60
CA ILE A 115 -13.54 -13.11 30.39
C ILE A 115 -13.39 -11.86 29.52
N THR A 116 -14.48 -11.13 29.28
CA THR A 116 -14.44 -9.93 28.42
C THR A 116 -13.57 -8.84 29.05
N THR A 117 -13.60 -8.68 30.38
CA THR A 117 -12.79 -7.69 31.12
C THR A 117 -11.31 -8.07 31.11
N MET A 118 -10.98 -9.34 31.36
CA MET A 118 -9.60 -9.85 31.32
C MET A 118 -8.99 -9.67 29.93
N VAL A 119 -9.71 -10.05 28.87
CA VAL A 119 -9.29 -9.85 27.48
C VAL A 119 -9.13 -8.35 27.19
N SER A 120 -10.15 -7.53 27.48
CA SER A 120 -10.12 -6.08 27.20
C SER A 120 -8.95 -5.36 27.88
N THR A 121 -8.64 -5.73 29.13
CA THR A 121 -7.54 -5.12 29.91
C THR A 121 -6.17 -5.47 29.33
N ASN A 122 -6.01 -6.69 28.81
CA ASN A 122 -4.75 -7.16 28.25
C ASN A 122 -4.53 -6.74 26.79
N ILE A 123 -5.57 -6.69 25.94
CA ILE A 123 -5.41 -6.43 24.49
C ILE A 123 -5.56 -4.95 24.10
N PHE A 124 -6.52 -4.22 24.68
CA PHE A 124 -6.86 -2.88 24.18
C PHE A 124 -5.90 -1.81 24.71
N ARG A 125 -4.83 -1.55 23.95
CA ARG A 125 -3.84 -0.50 24.20
C ARG A 125 -3.82 0.53 23.07
N THR A 126 -3.36 1.75 23.37
CA THR A 126 -2.89 2.65 22.31
C THR A 126 -1.59 2.07 21.75
N LEU A 127 -1.53 1.84 20.45
CA LEU A 127 -0.32 1.38 19.78
C LEU A 127 0.79 2.44 19.91
N PRO A 128 2.07 2.04 20.00
CA PRO A 128 3.18 2.99 20.01
C PRO A 128 3.22 3.79 18.70
N PRO A 129 3.72 5.04 18.71
CA PRO A 129 3.96 5.77 17.47
C PRO A 129 5.10 5.09 16.70
N SER A 130 4.93 4.92 15.38
CA SER A 130 5.98 4.34 14.54
C SER A 130 7.24 5.22 14.58
N GLU A 131 8.40 4.61 14.83
CA GLU A 131 9.66 5.34 15.05
C GLU A 131 10.36 5.78 13.74
N ASN A 132 9.97 5.22 12.59
CA ASN A 132 10.57 5.49 11.29
C ASN A 132 9.57 6.18 10.32
N PRO A 133 9.72 7.49 10.03
CA PRO A 133 8.86 8.18 9.05
C PRO A 133 9.05 7.72 7.60
N ASP A 134 10.22 7.14 7.29
CA ASP A 134 10.59 6.64 5.97
C ASP A 134 10.50 5.10 5.93
N PHE A 135 9.64 4.49 6.77
CA PHE A 135 9.47 3.03 6.86
C PHE A 135 8.97 2.45 5.54
N ASP A 136 9.74 1.53 4.96
CA ASP A 136 9.29 0.72 3.81
C ASP A 136 8.79 -0.64 4.31
N PRO A 137 7.47 -0.92 4.27
CA PRO A 137 6.95 -2.19 4.75
C PRO A 137 7.34 -3.40 3.90
N GLU A 138 8.02 -3.22 2.75
CA GLU A 138 8.61 -4.30 1.96
C GLU A 138 10.07 -4.61 2.35
N GLU A 139 10.81 -3.66 2.92
CA GLU A 139 12.26 -3.80 3.22
C GLU A 139 12.61 -3.78 4.72
N ASP A 140 11.86 -3.07 5.58
CA ASP A 140 12.18 -2.90 7.00
C ASP A 140 11.66 -4.05 7.89
N GLU A 141 12.43 -4.42 8.92
CA GLU A 141 11.99 -5.40 9.92
C GLU A 141 10.89 -4.82 10.84
N PRO A 142 9.74 -5.53 11.02
CA PRO A 142 8.64 -5.02 11.85
C PRO A 142 9.00 -5.02 13.34
N THR A 143 8.55 -4.01 14.09
CA THR A 143 8.75 -4.03 15.55
C THR A 143 7.89 -5.11 16.20
N LEU A 144 8.53 -5.94 17.02
CA LEU A 144 7.88 -7.05 17.72
C LEU A 144 7.39 -6.62 19.10
N GLU A 145 6.17 -7.01 19.46
CA GLU A 145 5.57 -6.69 20.77
C GLU A 145 6.34 -7.39 21.90
N ALA A 146 6.84 -6.62 22.87
CA ALA A 146 7.64 -7.14 23.98
C ALA A 146 6.80 -7.99 24.95
N SER A 147 5.52 -7.66 25.11
CA SER A 147 4.58 -8.41 25.95
C SER A 147 3.97 -9.66 25.27
N TRP A 148 4.47 -10.02 24.08
CA TRP A 148 3.96 -11.15 23.28
C TRP A 148 3.76 -12.47 24.06
N PRO A 149 4.66 -12.91 24.96
CA PRO A 149 4.47 -14.18 25.70
C PRO A 149 3.21 -14.25 26.57
N HIS A 150 2.64 -13.11 26.98
CA HIS A 150 1.32 -13.05 27.63
C HIS A 150 0.21 -12.78 26.62
N MET A 151 0.42 -11.84 25.69
CA MET A 151 -0.57 -11.46 24.68
C MET A 151 -1.01 -12.65 23.81
N GLN A 152 -0.07 -13.50 23.38
CA GLN A 152 -0.35 -14.71 22.61
C GLN A 152 -1.37 -15.61 23.33
N LEU A 153 -1.15 -15.86 24.63
CA LEU A 153 -2.04 -16.71 25.42
C LEU A 153 -3.40 -16.07 25.66
N VAL A 154 -3.48 -14.74 25.77
CA VAL A 154 -4.77 -14.03 25.87
C VAL A 154 -5.55 -14.10 24.56
N TYR A 155 -4.90 -13.92 23.41
CA TYR A 155 -5.54 -14.09 22.09
C TYR A 155 -5.97 -15.53 21.84
N GLU A 156 -5.13 -16.50 22.20
CA GLU A 156 -5.46 -17.92 22.10
C GLU A 156 -6.64 -18.29 23.01
N PHE A 157 -6.63 -17.86 24.27
CA PHE A 157 -7.74 -18.04 25.22
C PHE A 157 -9.04 -17.45 24.67
N PHE A 158 -9.00 -16.22 24.15
CA PHE A 158 -10.19 -15.57 23.60
C PHE A 158 -10.70 -16.28 22.34
N LEU A 159 -9.81 -16.79 21.49
CA LEU A 159 -10.17 -17.58 20.32
C LEU A 159 -10.81 -18.93 20.74
N ARG A 160 -10.23 -19.65 21.70
CA ARG A 160 -10.83 -20.89 22.26
C ARG A 160 -12.19 -20.64 22.89
N PHE A 161 -12.35 -19.55 23.65
CA PHE A 161 -13.63 -19.12 24.20
C PHE A 161 -14.68 -18.84 23.11
N LEU A 162 -14.31 -18.14 22.04
CA LEU A 162 -15.20 -17.87 20.91
C LEU A 162 -15.51 -19.12 20.08
N GLU A 163 -14.61 -20.10 20.02
CA GLU A 163 -14.77 -21.34 19.25
C GLU A 163 -15.47 -22.45 20.03
N ASN A 164 -15.47 -22.40 21.37
CA ASN A 164 -16.08 -23.40 22.24
C ASN A 164 -17.56 -23.68 21.85
N PRO A 165 -17.98 -24.96 21.77
CA PRO A 165 -19.34 -25.33 21.36
C PRO A 165 -20.43 -24.87 22.33
N ASP A 166 -20.11 -24.69 23.61
CA ASP A 166 -21.05 -24.27 24.66
C ASP A 166 -21.20 -22.73 24.72
N PHE A 167 -20.49 -21.98 23.85
CA PHE A 167 -20.53 -20.52 23.76
C PHE A 167 -21.91 -20.00 23.33
N GLN A 168 -22.47 -19.05 24.09
CA GLN A 168 -23.80 -18.48 23.86
C GLN A 168 -23.73 -17.02 23.35
N PRO A 169 -23.95 -16.75 22.04
CA PRO A 169 -23.89 -15.40 21.49
C PRO A 169 -24.92 -14.43 22.10
N ASN A 170 -26.05 -14.95 22.57
CA ASN A 170 -27.11 -14.13 23.17
C ASN A 170 -26.74 -13.53 24.54
N THR A 171 -25.84 -14.17 25.27
CA THR A 171 -25.31 -13.68 26.55
C THR A 171 -24.10 -12.81 26.28
N ALA A 172 -23.17 -13.27 25.44
CA ALA A 172 -21.95 -12.55 25.07
C ALA A 172 -22.19 -11.17 24.42
N LYS A 173 -23.28 -10.98 23.65
CA LYS A 173 -23.59 -9.69 22.97
C LYS A 173 -23.84 -8.51 23.93
N ARG A 174 -23.98 -8.74 25.23
CA ARG A 174 -24.09 -7.69 26.25
C ARG A 174 -22.73 -7.07 26.58
N TYR A 175 -21.64 -7.77 26.30
CA TYR A 175 -20.27 -7.39 26.64
C TYR A 175 -19.40 -7.17 25.40
N ILE A 176 -19.62 -7.97 24.33
CA ILE A 176 -19.04 -7.75 23.01
C ILE A 176 -20.00 -6.85 22.22
N ASP A 177 -19.81 -5.55 22.34
CA ASP A 177 -20.64 -4.51 21.73
C ASP A 177 -19.94 -3.81 20.54
N GLN A 178 -20.50 -2.69 20.07
CA GLN A 178 -19.89 -1.91 19.00
C GLN A 178 -18.59 -1.22 19.42
N LYS A 179 -18.44 -0.85 20.70
CA LYS A 179 -17.23 -0.24 21.25
C LYS A 179 -16.09 -1.26 21.30
N PHE A 180 -16.36 -2.49 21.75
CA PHE A 180 -15.40 -3.59 21.73
C PHE A 180 -14.88 -3.84 20.31
N VAL A 181 -15.77 -3.91 19.31
CA VAL A 181 -15.40 -4.07 17.89
C VAL A 181 -14.56 -2.91 17.37
N LEU A 182 -14.87 -1.67 17.77
CA LEU A 182 -14.09 -0.48 17.40
C LEU A 182 -12.66 -0.53 17.96
N GLN A 183 -12.50 -0.88 19.24
CA GLN A 183 -11.20 -1.01 19.87
C GLN A 183 -10.40 -2.18 19.28
N LEU A 184 -11.06 -3.30 18.94
CA LEU A 184 -10.43 -4.44 18.27
C LEU A 184 -9.93 -4.08 16.85
N LEU A 185 -10.71 -3.30 16.11
CA LEU A 185 -10.33 -2.83 14.77
C LEU A 185 -9.16 -1.84 14.77
N GLN A 186 -8.96 -1.09 15.86
CA GLN A 186 -7.79 -0.21 16.01
C GLN A 186 -6.48 -1.00 16.16
N LEU A 187 -6.52 -2.21 16.72
CA LEU A 187 -5.32 -3.04 16.90
C LEU A 187 -4.80 -3.66 15.59
N PHE A 188 -5.58 -3.65 14.50
CA PHE A 188 -5.10 -4.11 13.18
C PHE A 188 -3.98 -3.25 12.61
N ASP A 189 -3.75 -2.05 13.16
CA ASP A 189 -2.62 -1.19 12.80
C ASP A 189 -1.31 -1.58 13.51
N SER A 190 -1.31 -2.64 14.33
CA SER A 190 -0.11 -3.16 15.01
C SER A 190 0.95 -3.57 13.98
N GLU A 191 2.21 -3.16 14.21
CA GLU A 191 3.36 -3.53 13.35
C GLU A 191 3.65 -5.04 13.42
N ASP A 192 3.30 -5.72 14.51
CA ASP A 192 3.54 -7.15 14.71
C ASP A 192 2.58 -8.03 13.88
N PRO A 193 3.06 -8.78 12.86
CA PRO A 193 2.21 -9.61 12.02
C PRO A 193 1.52 -10.75 12.79
N ARG A 194 2.09 -11.18 13.92
CA ARG A 194 1.53 -12.25 14.74
C ARG A 194 0.25 -11.78 15.43
N GLU A 195 0.24 -10.53 15.89
CA GLU A 195 -0.96 -9.92 16.47
C GLU A 195 -2.06 -9.77 15.41
N ARG A 196 -1.72 -9.29 14.21
CA ARG A 196 -2.68 -9.13 13.10
C ARG A 196 -3.32 -10.45 12.69
N GLU A 197 -2.58 -11.56 12.67
CA GLU A 197 -3.12 -12.89 12.34
C GLU A 197 -4.15 -13.41 13.37
N PHE A 198 -3.90 -13.18 14.66
CA PHE A 198 -4.88 -13.49 15.72
C PHE A 198 -6.11 -12.58 15.61
N LEU A 199 -5.91 -11.26 15.44
CA LEU A 199 -6.99 -10.30 15.24
C LEU A 199 -7.87 -10.65 14.04
N LYS A 200 -7.25 -11.07 12.92
CA LYS A 200 -7.93 -11.54 11.71
C LYS A 200 -8.91 -12.67 12.03
N THR A 201 -8.41 -13.69 12.71
CA THR A 201 -9.18 -14.89 13.07
C THR A 201 -10.29 -14.55 14.07
N VAL A 202 -9.98 -13.78 15.12
CA VAL A 202 -10.94 -13.34 16.14
C VAL A 202 -12.06 -12.50 15.54
N LEU A 203 -11.74 -11.50 14.71
CA LEU A 203 -12.74 -10.64 14.06
C LEU A 203 -13.63 -11.45 13.10
N HIS A 204 -13.07 -12.41 12.36
CA HIS A 204 -13.85 -13.31 11.51
C HIS A 204 -14.83 -14.17 12.32
N ARG A 205 -14.40 -14.73 13.47
CA ARG A 205 -15.30 -15.47 14.38
C ARG A 205 -16.41 -14.59 14.96
N ILE A 206 -16.09 -13.36 15.37
CA ILE A 206 -17.06 -12.37 15.86
C ILE A 206 -18.08 -12.03 14.76
N TYR A 207 -17.62 -11.72 13.54
CA TYR A 207 -18.51 -11.43 12.41
C TYR A 207 -19.44 -12.62 12.07
N GLY A 208 -18.91 -13.85 12.15
CA GLY A 208 -19.66 -15.08 11.97
C GLY A 208 -20.79 -15.21 12.99
N LYS A 209 -20.46 -15.20 14.29
CA LYS A 209 -21.40 -15.48 15.40
C LYS A 209 -22.36 -14.33 15.73
N PHE A 210 -21.97 -13.06 15.54
CA PHE A 210 -22.77 -11.90 15.95
C PHE A 210 -23.42 -11.17 14.77
N LEU A 211 -24.60 -11.64 14.35
CA LEU A 211 -25.37 -11.06 13.24
C LEU A 211 -25.58 -9.54 13.37
N GLY A 212 -25.88 -9.05 14.58
CA GLY A 212 -26.11 -7.62 14.86
C GLY A 212 -24.88 -6.72 14.73
N LEU A 213 -23.67 -7.27 14.85
CA LEU A 213 -22.42 -6.51 14.72
C LEU A 213 -21.94 -6.41 13.26
N ARG A 214 -22.45 -7.26 12.35
CA ARG A 214 -21.98 -7.33 10.95
C ARG A 214 -22.04 -5.98 10.21
N ALA A 215 -23.09 -5.20 10.42
CA ALA A 215 -23.23 -3.87 9.81
C ALA A 215 -22.20 -2.87 10.37
N CYS A 216 -21.92 -2.94 11.68
CA CYS A 216 -20.89 -2.13 12.32
C CYS A 216 -19.49 -2.49 11.76
N VAL A 217 -19.12 -3.77 11.77
CA VAL A 217 -17.83 -4.26 11.24
C VAL A 217 -17.61 -3.79 9.80
N ARG A 218 -18.57 -4.02 8.88
CA ARG A 218 -18.44 -3.54 7.49
C ARG A 218 -18.29 -2.02 7.40
N LYS A 219 -19.09 -1.26 8.15
CA LYS A 219 -19.01 0.21 8.15
C LYS A 219 -17.66 0.71 8.64
N GLN A 220 -17.08 0.09 9.67
CA GLN A 220 -15.80 0.55 10.22
C GLN A 220 -14.60 0.12 9.36
N ILE A 221 -14.61 -1.08 8.77
CA ILE A 221 -13.59 -1.47 7.78
C ILE A 221 -13.64 -0.51 6.56
N ASN A 222 -14.84 -0.14 6.10
CA ASN A 222 -14.99 0.87 5.05
C ASN A 222 -14.38 2.22 5.44
N ASN A 223 -14.58 2.68 6.67
CA ASN A 223 -13.99 3.93 7.17
C ASN A 223 -12.45 3.85 7.21
N ILE A 224 -11.89 2.73 7.67
CA ILE A 224 -10.43 2.48 7.69
C ILE A 224 -9.86 2.55 6.27
N PHE A 225 -10.47 1.85 5.31
CA PHE A 225 -10.00 1.88 3.93
C PHE A 225 -10.17 3.25 3.26
N LEU A 226 -11.25 4.00 3.53
CA LEU A 226 -11.39 5.37 3.03
C LEU A 226 -10.30 6.30 3.59
N ARG A 227 -10.00 6.20 4.89
CA ARG A 227 -8.91 6.95 5.53
C ARG A 227 -7.54 6.57 4.96
N TYR A 228 -7.30 5.28 4.74
CA TYR A 228 -6.08 4.78 4.11
C TYR A 228 -5.90 5.32 2.68
N ILE A 229 -6.96 5.26 1.85
CA ILE A 229 -6.91 5.69 0.43
C ILE A 229 -6.76 7.22 0.29
N TYR A 230 -7.40 8.02 1.16
CA TYR A 230 -7.56 9.46 0.94
C TYR A 230 -6.87 10.39 1.98
N GLU A 231 -6.44 9.88 3.14
CA GLU A 231 -5.88 10.71 4.22
C GLU A 231 -4.44 10.32 4.59
N THR A 232 -4.20 9.06 4.98
CA THR A 232 -2.94 8.68 5.65
C THR A 232 -1.96 7.91 4.76
N GLU A 233 -2.43 7.19 3.73
CA GLU A 233 -1.65 6.20 2.96
C GLU A 233 -0.92 5.12 3.79
N HIS A 234 -1.14 5.09 5.11
CA HIS A 234 -0.53 4.21 6.09
C HIS A 234 -1.62 3.53 6.93
N PHE A 235 -1.59 2.20 6.94
CA PHE A 235 -2.32 1.30 7.82
C PHE A 235 -1.72 -0.11 7.63
N ASN A 236 -1.30 -0.78 8.71
CA ASN A 236 -0.55 -2.04 8.57
C ASN A 236 -1.45 -3.24 8.19
N GLY A 237 -2.67 -3.32 8.73
CA GLY A 237 -3.56 -4.48 8.59
C GLY A 237 -4.44 -4.55 7.33
N VAL A 238 -4.04 -3.94 6.21
CA VAL A 238 -4.89 -3.92 4.99
C VAL A 238 -5.12 -5.32 4.43
N ALA A 239 -4.07 -6.16 4.39
CA ALA A 239 -4.13 -7.52 3.85
C ALA A 239 -5.11 -8.39 4.65
N GLU A 240 -4.97 -8.39 5.97
CA GLU A 240 -5.76 -9.22 6.89
C GLU A 240 -7.24 -8.81 6.88
N LEU A 241 -7.53 -7.51 6.81
CA LEU A 241 -8.92 -7.04 6.64
C LEU A 241 -9.52 -7.46 5.29
N LEU A 242 -8.73 -7.48 4.21
CA LEU A 242 -9.17 -7.96 2.90
C LEU A 242 -9.43 -9.48 2.89
N GLU A 243 -8.65 -10.29 3.59
CA GLU A 243 -8.92 -11.75 3.71
C GLU A 243 -10.27 -12.03 4.38
N ILE A 244 -10.57 -11.32 5.49
CA ILE A 244 -11.88 -11.41 6.16
C ILE A 244 -12.97 -10.98 5.18
N LEU A 245 -12.77 -9.89 4.45
CA LEU A 245 -13.74 -9.41 3.47
C LEU A 245 -13.96 -10.40 2.31
N GLY A 246 -12.92 -11.08 1.83
CA GLY A 246 -13.05 -12.13 0.80
C GLY A 246 -13.99 -13.25 1.26
N SER A 247 -13.82 -13.74 2.49
CA SER A 247 -14.74 -14.70 3.13
C SER A 247 -16.17 -14.13 3.23
N ILE A 248 -16.32 -12.88 3.66
CA ILE A 248 -17.61 -12.19 3.77
C ILE A 248 -18.32 -12.05 2.42
N ILE A 249 -17.58 -11.69 1.36
CA ILE A 249 -18.09 -11.52 -0.02
C ILE A 249 -18.56 -12.86 -0.58
N ASN A 250 -17.81 -13.93 -0.35
CA ASN A 250 -18.25 -15.27 -0.73
C ASN A 250 -19.54 -15.69 0.01
N GLY A 251 -19.73 -15.22 1.25
CA GLY A 251 -20.96 -15.39 2.02
C GLY A 251 -22.15 -14.49 1.62
N PHE A 252 -22.05 -13.65 0.58
CA PHE A 252 -23.17 -12.80 0.17
C PHE A 252 -24.29 -13.58 -0.51
N ALA A 253 -25.53 -13.31 -0.06
CA ALA A 253 -26.74 -13.76 -0.73
C ALA A 253 -26.99 -12.98 -2.03
N LEU A 254 -27.59 -13.65 -3.01
CA LEU A 254 -28.06 -13.06 -4.26
C LEU A 254 -29.55 -12.71 -4.17
N PRO A 255 -30.03 -11.61 -4.81
CA PRO A 255 -29.24 -10.65 -5.59
C PRO A 255 -28.35 -9.75 -4.71
N LEU A 256 -27.20 -9.34 -5.24
CA LEU A 256 -26.26 -8.47 -4.51
C LEU A 256 -26.91 -7.12 -4.18
N LYS A 257 -26.89 -6.76 -2.90
CA LYS A 257 -27.38 -5.47 -2.40
C LYS A 257 -26.58 -4.29 -2.96
N ALA A 258 -27.26 -3.14 -3.11
CA ALA A 258 -26.63 -1.89 -3.53
C ALA A 258 -25.47 -1.44 -2.61
N GLU A 259 -25.54 -1.71 -1.29
CA GLU A 259 -24.42 -1.44 -0.36
C GLU A 259 -23.13 -2.17 -0.77
N HIS A 260 -23.24 -3.42 -1.24
CA HIS A 260 -22.08 -4.23 -1.64
C HIS A 260 -21.53 -3.80 -3.02
N LYS A 261 -22.42 -3.42 -3.96
CA LYS A 261 -22.00 -2.86 -5.25
C LYS A 261 -21.29 -1.51 -5.08
N GLN A 262 -21.75 -0.66 -4.17
CA GLN A 262 -21.07 0.58 -3.82
C GLN A 262 -19.72 0.35 -3.13
N PHE A 263 -19.61 -0.67 -2.28
CA PHE A 263 -18.35 -1.05 -1.64
C PHE A 263 -17.27 -1.43 -2.67
N LEU A 264 -17.59 -2.30 -3.64
CA LEU A 264 -16.70 -2.63 -4.76
C LEU A 264 -16.24 -1.37 -5.52
N MET A 265 -17.20 -0.52 -5.89
CA MET A 265 -16.95 0.65 -6.75
C MET A 265 -16.20 1.81 -6.07
N LYS A 266 -16.45 2.04 -4.77
CA LYS A 266 -15.91 3.20 -4.04
C LYS A 266 -14.71 2.88 -3.16
N ILE A 267 -14.44 1.60 -2.89
CA ILE A 267 -13.36 1.19 -1.99
C ILE A 267 -12.43 0.19 -2.66
N LEU A 268 -12.89 -1.00 -3.06
CA LEU A 268 -12.00 -2.03 -3.61
C LEU A 268 -11.31 -1.59 -4.92
N ILE A 269 -12.03 -0.95 -5.84
CA ILE A 269 -11.41 -0.45 -7.08
C ILE A 269 -10.38 0.66 -6.78
N PRO A 270 -10.70 1.75 -6.07
CA PRO A 270 -9.71 2.76 -5.71
C PRO A 270 -8.51 2.25 -4.89
N LEU A 271 -8.65 1.18 -4.09
CA LEU A 271 -7.55 0.64 -3.29
C LEU A 271 -6.34 0.18 -4.14
N HIS A 272 -6.51 -0.04 -5.45
CA HIS A 272 -5.42 -0.32 -6.40
C HIS A 272 -4.47 0.89 -6.62
N THR A 273 -4.89 2.12 -6.30
CA THR A 273 -4.01 3.30 -6.42
C THR A 273 -2.99 3.42 -5.29
N ALA A 274 -3.17 2.70 -4.19
CA ALA A 274 -2.28 2.76 -3.03
C ALA A 274 -0.84 2.39 -3.37
N LYS A 275 0.12 3.00 -2.68
CA LYS A 275 1.57 2.78 -2.90
C LYS A 275 1.95 1.33 -2.57
N GLY A 276 1.77 0.90 -1.32
CA GLY A 276 2.04 -0.47 -0.83
C GLY A 276 1.07 -1.55 -1.31
N LEU A 277 0.55 -1.45 -2.55
CA LEU A 277 -0.39 -2.43 -3.12
C LEU A 277 0.18 -3.85 -3.14
N ALA A 278 1.49 -4.04 -3.34
CA ALA A 278 2.06 -5.37 -3.50
C ALA A 278 1.88 -6.25 -2.24
N LEU A 279 1.89 -5.63 -1.05
CA LEU A 279 1.66 -6.26 0.25
C LEU A 279 0.30 -6.97 0.37
N PHE A 280 -0.73 -6.45 -0.32
CA PHE A 280 -2.12 -6.94 -0.21
C PHE A 280 -2.80 -7.21 -1.57
N HIS A 281 -2.04 -7.20 -2.66
CA HIS A 281 -2.57 -7.32 -4.02
C HIS A 281 -3.33 -8.64 -4.23
N ALA A 282 -2.80 -9.76 -3.72
CA ALA A 282 -3.43 -11.06 -3.87
C ALA A 282 -4.80 -11.13 -3.17
N GLN A 283 -4.90 -10.58 -1.96
CA GLN A 283 -6.10 -10.49 -1.16
C GLN A 283 -7.14 -9.57 -1.82
N LEU A 284 -6.70 -8.44 -2.38
CA LEU A 284 -7.57 -7.49 -3.10
C LEU A 284 -8.09 -8.10 -4.40
N ALA A 285 -7.22 -8.72 -5.20
CA ALA A 285 -7.60 -9.41 -6.43
C ALA A 285 -8.60 -10.53 -6.16
N TYR A 286 -8.38 -11.33 -5.10
CA TYR A 286 -9.34 -12.34 -4.65
C TYR A 286 -10.72 -11.73 -4.35
N CYS A 287 -10.79 -10.64 -3.57
CA CYS A 287 -12.05 -9.95 -3.29
C CYS A 287 -12.78 -9.47 -4.56
N VAL A 288 -12.04 -8.94 -5.54
CA VAL A 288 -12.61 -8.47 -6.81
C VAL A 288 -13.13 -9.63 -7.67
N VAL A 289 -12.38 -10.73 -7.75
CA VAL A 289 -12.81 -11.95 -8.47
C VAL A 289 -14.05 -12.55 -7.82
N GLN A 290 -14.10 -12.69 -6.49
CA GLN A 290 -15.30 -13.17 -5.80
C GLN A 290 -16.53 -12.30 -6.08
N PHE A 291 -16.39 -10.99 -6.28
CA PHE A 291 -17.50 -10.12 -6.68
C PHE A 291 -18.00 -10.41 -8.11
N ILE A 292 -17.09 -10.68 -9.05
CA ILE A 292 -17.40 -11.02 -10.44
C ILE A 292 -18.07 -12.40 -10.53
N GLU A 293 -17.59 -13.40 -9.78
CA GLU A 293 -18.21 -14.73 -9.70
C GLU A 293 -19.66 -14.68 -9.19
N LYS A 294 -19.96 -13.78 -8.25
CA LYS A 294 -21.31 -13.60 -7.70
C LYS A 294 -22.25 -12.84 -8.64
N ASP A 295 -21.74 -11.91 -9.44
CA ASP A 295 -22.52 -11.12 -10.39
C ASP A 295 -21.66 -10.68 -11.59
N PRO A 296 -21.63 -11.48 -12.68
CA PRO A 296 -20.82 -11.20 -13.86
C PRO A 296 -21.15 -9.88 -14.55
N THR A 297 -22.31 -9.26 -14.28
CA THR A 297 -22.65 -7.93 -14.85
C THR A 297 -21.73 -6.82 -14.34
N LEU A 298 -21.03 -7.04 -13.23
CA LEU A 298 -20.07 -6.09 -12.66
C LEU A 298 -18.74 -6.05 -13.42
N THR A 299 -18.44 -7.05 -14.26
CA THR A 299 -17.14 -7.22 -14.94
C THR A 299 -16.72 -5.99 -15.75
N GLU A 300 -17.61 -5.43 -16.57
CA GLU A 300 -17.31 -4.24 -17.37
C GLU A 300 -16.90 -3.06 -16.48
N VAL A 301 -17.62 -2.87 -15.38
CA VAL A 301 -17.42 -1.73 -14.48
C VAL A 301 -16.11 -1.88 -13.70
N VAL A 302 -15.76 -3.11 -13.29
CA VAL A 302 -14.46 -3.44 -12.68
C VAL A 302 -13.32 -3.19 -13.66
N VAL A 303 -13.38 -3.76 -14.87
CA VAL A 303 -12.30 -3.63 -15.87
C VAL A 303 -12.08 -2.17 -16.27
N ARG A 304 -13.16 -1.40 -16.51
CA ARG A 304 -13.06 0.04 -16.75
C ARG A 304 -12.47 0.79 -15.55
N GLY A 305 -12.77 0.38 -14.33
CA GLY A 305 -12.20 0.92 -13.09
C GLY A 305 -10.68 0.69 -13.00
N LEU A 306 -10.24 -0.54 -13.23
CA LEU A 306 -8.81 -0.91 -13.23
C LEU A 306 -8.04 -0.17 -14.33
N LEU A 307 -8.58 -0.09 -15.55
CA LEU A 307 -7.98 0.68 -16.64
C LEU A 307 -7.90 2.19 -16.36
N LYS A 308 -8.87 2.75 -15.62
CA LYS A 308 -8.84 4.16 -15.20
C LYS A 308 -7.72 4.43 -14.18
N PHE A 309 -7.49 3.49 -13.27
CA PHE A 309 -6.48 3.60 -12.21
C PHE A 309 -5.16 2.90 -12.53
N TRP A 310 -4.91 2.62 -13.82
CA TRP A 310 -3.70 1.94 -14.27
C TRP A 310 -2.43 2.71 -13.86
N PRO A 311 -1.47 2.08 -13.14
CA PRO A 311 -0.28 2.76 -12.64
C PRO A 311 0.66 3.10 -13.80
N LYS A 312 1.06 4.37 -13.94
CA LYS A 312 1.91 4.85 -15.06
C LYS A 312 3.36 5.19 -14.67
N THR A 313 3.68 5.09 -13.38
CA THR A 313 4.92 5.61 -12.78
C THR A 313 5.64 4.60 -11.90
N CYS A 314 5.13 3.36 -11.79
CA CYS A 314 5.65 2.32 -10.90
C CYS A 314 5.87 1.03 -11.68
N SER A 315 7.12 0.74 -12.04
CA SER A 315 7.51 -0.41 -12.86
C SER A 315 7.35 -1.76 -12.14
N GLN A 316 7.38 -1.81 -10.80
CA GLN A 316 7.05 -3.03 -10.06
C GLN A 316 5.60 -3.51 -10.32
N LYS A 317 4.70 -2.58 -10.68
CA LYS A 317 3.33 -2.88 -11.11
C LYS A 317 3.18 -3.12 -12.62
N GLU A 318 4.21 -2.87 -13.44
CA GLU A 318 4.17 -2.94 -14.90
C GLU A 318 5.34 -3.75 -15.47
N VAL A 319 5.09 -4.99 -15.90
CA VAL A 319 6.12 -5.82 -16.54
C VAL A 319 5.61 -6.38 -17.88
N ALA A 320 6.29 -6.03 -18.97
CA ALA A 320 5.97 -6.51 -20.31
C ALA A 320 6.02 -8.04 -20.43
N GLU A 321 6.92 -8.70 -19.68
CA GLU A 321 6.97 -10.15 -19.55
C GLU A 321 5.66 -10.74 -19.00
N ARG A 322 5.09 -10.15 -17.94
CA ARG A 322 3.79 -10.57 -17.39
C ARG A 322 2.63 -10.31 -18.36
N ALA A 323 2.70 -9.24 -19.16
CA ALA A 323 1.71 -9.00 -20.21
C ALA A 323 1.80 -10.04 -21.34
N LEU A 324 2.99 -10.55 -21.66
CA LEU A 324 3.19 -11.58 -22.68
C LEU A 324 2.73 -12.97 -22.19
N TYR A 325 2.71 -13.24 -20.88
CA TYR A 325 2.14 -14.49 -20.34
C TYR A 325 0.62 -14.65 -20.54
N PHE A 326 -0.12 -13.60 -20.91
CA PHE A 326 -1.52 -13.74 -21.33
C PHE A 326 -1.68 -14.69 -22.53
N TRP A 327 -0.66 -14.78 -23.39
CA TRP A 327 -0.61 -15.67 -24.55
C TRP A 327 -0.31 -17.13 -24.21
N ASN A 328 0.00 -17.45 -22.95
CA ASN A 328 0.14 -18.83 -22.48
C ASN A 328 -1.17 -19.39 -21.90
N ASN A 329 -2.25 -18.60 -21.86
CA ASN A 329 -3.55 -19.02 -21.33
C ASN A 329 -4.49 -19.39 -22.48
N GLU A 330 -4.79 -20.68 -22.63
CA GLU A 330 -5.64 -21.21 -23.70
C GLU A 330 -7.03 -20.55 -23.78
N TYR A 331 -7.64 -20.22 -22.63
CA TYR A 331 -8.95 -19.56 -22.61
C TYR A 331 -8.88 -18.09 -23.08
N ILE A 332 -7.76 -17.41 -22.84
CA ILE A 332 -7.53 -16.06 -23.37
C ILE A 332 -7.25 -16.13 -24.87
N LEU A 333 -6.48 -17.13 -25.32
CA LEU A 333 -6.24 -17.38 -26.74
C LEU A 333 -7.54 -17.65 -27.52
N SER A 334 -8.44 -18.50 -27.01
CA SER A 334 -9.72 -18.79 -27.69
C SER A 334 -10.60 -17.55 -27.81
N LEU A 335 -10.68 -16.72 -26.77
CA LEU A 335 -11.39 -15.44 -26.81
C LEU A 335 -10.76 -14.43 -27.79
N ILE A 336 -9.42 -14.44 -27.93
CA ILE A 336 -8.71 -13.64 -28.93
C ILE A 336 -9.01 -14.14 -30.35
N GLU A 337 -9.03 -15.45 -30.56
CA GLU A 337 -9.33 -16.09 -31.84
C GLU A 337 -10.75 -15.78 -32.31
N GLU A 338 -11.76 -15.92 -31.43
CA GLU A 338 -13.16 -15.54 -31.70
C GLU A 338 -13.32 -14.05 -32.09
N ASN A 339 -12.47 -13.17 -31.57
CA ASN A 339 -12.54 -11.72 -31.75
C ASN A 339 -11.40 -11.14 -32.60
N ASN A 340 -10.71 -11.98 -33.37
CA ASN A 340 -9.43 -11.65 -34.00
C ASN A 340 -9.50 -10.38 -34.88
N ALA A 341 -10.59 -10.21 -35.64
CA ALA A 341 -10.79 -9.06 -36.53
C ALA A 341 -10.74 -7.68 -35.84
N LYS A 342 -10.99 -7.62 -34.52
CA LYS A 342 -10.89 -6.38 -33.73
C LYS A 342 -9.59 -6.30 -32.92
N ILE A 343 -9.09 -7.43 -32.43
CA ILE A 343 -7.93 -7.46 -31.51
C ILE A 343 -6.61 -7.35 -32.27
N LEU A 344 -6.46 -8.05 -33.40
CA LEU A 344 -5.22 -8.05 -34.18
C LEU A 344 -4.80 -6.65 -34.62
N PRO A 345 -5.67 -5.79 -35.20
CA PRO A 345 -5.29 -4.43 -35.59
C PRO A 345 -4.76 -3.56 -34.44
N ILE A 346 -5.28 -3.75 -33.23
CA ILE A 346 -4.90 -2.98 -32.03
C ILE A 346 -3.53 -3.44 -31.49
N MET A 347 -3.30 -4.75 -31.46
CA MET A 347 -2.09 -5.34 -30.88
C MET A 347 -0.90 -5.34 -31.85
N PHE A 348 -1.16 -5.55 -33.15
CA PHE A 348 -0.14 -5.81 -34.17
C PHE A 348 0.94 -4.73 -34.22
N GLY A 349 0.57 -3.44 -34.35
CA GLY A 349 1.54 -2.37 -34.53
C GLY A 349 2.54 -2.23 -33.38
N ASN A 350 2.08 -2.44 -32.14
CA ASN A 350 2.94 -2.40 -30.96
C ASN A 350 3.89 -3.61 -30.91
N LEU A 351 3.36 -4.82 -31.10
CA LEU A 351 4.15 -6.05 -31.10
C LEU A 351 5.18 -6.06 -32.24
N TYR A 352 4.78 -5.68 -33.46
CA TYR A 352 5.66 -5.64 -34.62
C TYR A 352 6.82 -4.66 -34.42
N ARG A 353 6.57 -3.47 -33.85
CA ARG A 353 7.63 -2.52 -33.45
C ARG A 353 8.60 -3.14 -32.44
N ILE A 354 8.09 -3.73 -31.36
CA ILE A 354 8.90 -4.34 -30.30
C ILE A 354 9.78 -5.47 -30.87
N SER A 355 9.27 -6.27 -31.82
CA SER A 355 10.04 -7.34 -32.50
C SER A 355 11.27 -6.85 -33.30
N LYS A 356 11.37 -5.55 -33.58
CA LYS A 356 12.44 -4.94 -34.39
C LYS A 356 13.33 -3.97 -33.62
N GLU A 357 12.79 -3.27 -32.62
CA GLU A 357 13.44 -2.10 -32.01
C GLU A 357 13.74 -2.29 -30.51
N HIS A 358 13.40 -3.43 -29.90
CA HIS A 358 13.54 -3.63 -28.44
C HIS A 358 14.93 -4.12 -28.01
N TRP A 359 15.45 -3.54 -26.93
CA TRP A 359 16.81 -3.76 -26.41
C TRP A 359 17.03 -5.14 -25.76
N ASN A 360 15.99 -5.70 -25.12
CA ASN A 360 16.07 -7.01 -24.46
C ASN A 360 15.70 -8.13 -25.46
N PRO A 361 16.62 -9.05 -25.80
CA PRO A 361 16.38 -10.11 -26.78
C PRO A 361 15.37 -11.17 -26.31
N THR A 362 15.20 -11.38 -25.01
CA THR A 362 14.20 -12.32 -24.46
C THR A 362 12.78 -11.82 -24.74
N ILE A 363 12.54 -10.52 -24.56
CA ILE A 363 11.24 -9.89 -24.89
C ILE A 363 10.99 -9.94 -26.40
N VAL A 364 12.04 -9.72 -27.21
CA VAL A 364 11.95 -9.87 -28.68
C VAL A 364 11.53 -11.30 -29.06
N ALA A 365 12.14 -12.34 -28.47
CA ALA A 365 11.79 -13.73 -28.74
C ALA A 365 10.35 -14.09 -28.32
N LEU A 366 9.91 -13.65 -27.14
CA LEU A 366 8.53 -13.83 -26.69
C LEU A 366 7.53 -13.15 -27.63
N VAL A 367 7.81 -11.93 -28.09
CA VAL A 367 6.97 -11.20 -29.06
C VAL A 367 6.95 -11.88 -30.43
N TYR A 368 8.05 -12.49 -30.88
CA TYR A 368 8.04 -13.30 -32.11
C TYR A 368 7.14 -14.54 -31.99
N ASN A 369 7.12 -15.20 -30.83
CA ASN A 369 6.18 -16.31 -30.59
C ASN A 369 4.72 -15.82 -30.68
N VAL A 370 4.39 -14.71 -30.02
CA VAL A 370 3.05 -14.09 -30.09
C VAL A 370 2.66 -13.72 -31.53
N LEU A 371 3.56 -13.08 -32.29
CA LEU A 371 3.30 -12.73 -33.69
C LEU A 371 3.10 -13.98 -34.56
N LYS A 372 3.80 -15.08 -34.28
CA LYS A 372 3.59 -16.38 -34.96
C LYS A 372 2.21 -16.95 -34.66
N THR A 373 1.78 -16.96 -33.39
CA THR A 373 0.43 -17.40 -33.00
C THR A 373 -0.66 -16.54 -33.67
N LEU A 374 -0.46 -15.23 -33.75
CA LEU A 374 -1.39 -14.32 -34.44
C LEU A 374 -1.50 -14.61 -35.96
N MET A 375 -0.37 -14.94 -36.60
CA MET A 375 -0.33 -15.34 -38.01
C MET A 375 -0.98 -16.72 -38.24
N GLU A 376 -0.84 -17.64 -37.29
CA GLU A 376 -1.50 -18.95 -37.31
C GLU A 376 -3.03 -18.85 -37.15
N MET A 377 -3.52 -17.90 -36.35
CA MET A 377 -4.95 -17.61 -36.18
C MET A 377 -5.59 -16.99 -37.44
N ASN A 378 -4.96 -15.95 -38.03
CA ASN A 378 -5.51 -15.26 -39.20
C ASN A 378 -4.40 -14.64 -40.08
N GLY A 379 -3.79 -15.48 -40.92
CA GLY A 379 -2.68 -15.08 -41.79
C GLY A 379 -3.04 -13.98 -42.80
N THR A 380 -4.25 -13.97 -43.37
CA THR A 380 -4.65 -12.95 -44.36
C THR A 380 -4.75 -11.56 -43.72
N LEU A 381 -5.39 -11.45 -42.57
CA LEU A 381 -5.45 -10.19 -41.82
C LEU A 381 -4.06 -9.77 -41.31
N PHE A 382 -3.21 -10.73 -40.95
CA PHE A 382 -1.82 -10.45 -40.54
C PHE A 382 -0.99 -9.84 -41.68
N ASP A 383 -1.12 -10.34 -42.91
CA ASP A 383 -0.44 -9.79 -44.09
C ASP A 383 -0.96 -8.40 -44.47
N GLU A 384 -2.28 -8.18 -44.42
CA GLU A 384 -2.91 -6.88 -44.63
C GLU A 384 -2.41 -5.83 -43.62
N LEU A 385 -2.38 -6.18 -42.32
CA LEU A 385 -1.86 -5.32 -41.25
C LEU A 385 -0.36 -5.06 -41.41
N THR A 386 0.41 -6.07 -41.85
CA THR A 386 1.84 -5.92 -42.16
C THR A 386 2.07 -4.93 -43.30
N ALA A 387 1.24 -4.96 -44.35
CA ALA A 387 1.30 -4.01 -45.46
C ALA A 387 0.91 -2.60 -45.02
N SER A 388 -0.20 -2.44 -44.29
CA SER A 388 -0.65 -1.13 -43.78
C SER A 388 0.39 -0.50 -42.87
N TYR A 389 0.91 -1.25 -41.89
CA TYR A 389 1.93 -0.75 -40.95
C TYR A 389 3.19 -0.25 -41.65
N LYS A 390 3.65 -0.95 -42.71
CA LYS A 390 4.81 -0.50 -43.52
C LYS A 390 4.50 0.80 -44.27
N ALA A 391 3.31 0.91 -44.86
CA ALA A 391 2.88 2.12 -45.56
C ALA A 391 2.74 3.32 -44.60
N ASP A 392 2.18 3.12 -43.41
CA ASP A 392 2.04 4.16 -42.40
C ASP A 392 3.40 4.61 -41.84
N ARG A 393 4.33 3.68 -41.52
CA ARG A 393 5.71 4.03 -41.13
C ARG A 393 6.45 4.84 -42.21
N GLN A 394 6.26 4.52 -43.49
CA GLN A 394 6.83 5.31 -44.60
C GLN A 394 6.21 6.70 -44.69
N ARG A 395 4.88 6.80 -44.52
CA ARG A 395 4.15 8.08 -44.51
C ARG A 395 4.57 8.97 -43.32
N GLU A 396 4.76 8.39 -42.14
CA GLU A 396 5.27 9.10 -40.96
C GLU A 396 6.70 9.61 -41.19
N LYS A 397 7.60 8.76 -41.71
CA LYS A 397 8.98 9.16 -42.02
C LYS A 397 9.03 10.30 -43.06
N LYS A 398 8.16 10.26 -44.08
CA LYS A 398 8.06 11.36 -45.05
C LYS A 398 7.59 12.66 -44.40
N LYS A 399 6.55 12.62 -43.55
CA LYS A 399 6.08 13.79 -42.77
C LYS A 399 7.17 14.32 -41.84
N GLU A 400 8.01 13.45 -41.28
CA GLU A 400 9.13 13.85 -40.43
C GLU A 400 10.20 14.60 -41.23
N GLN A 401 10.59 14.10 -42.40
CA GLN A 401 11.49 14.77 -43.33
C GLN A 401 10.91 16.12 -43.80
N GLU A 402 9.63 16.17 -44.16
CA GLU A 402 8.94 17.42 -44.52
C GLU A 402 8.96 18.45 -43.37
N ARG A 403 8.83 18.01 -42.11
CA ARG A 403 8.99 18.89 -40.93
C ARG A 403 10.43 19.37 -40.76
N GLU A 404 11.42 18.50 -40.90
CA GLU A 404 12.84 18.87 -40.79
C GLU A 404 13.25 19.88 -41.87
N GLU A 405 12.77 19.72 -43.11
CA GLU A 405 12.98 20.66 -44.20
C GLU A 405 12.34 22.03 -43.91
N LEU A 406 11.11 22.05 -43.38
CA LEU A 406 10.44 23.28 -42.96
C LEU A 406 11.19 23.99 -41.82
N TRP A 407 11.68 23.26 -40.83
CA TRP A 407 12.51 23.82 -39.74
C TRP A 407 13.83 24.39 -40.27
N ARG A 408 14.54 23.66 -41.14
CA ARG A 408 15.79 24.15 -41.77
C ARG A 408 15.54 25.43 -42.56
N LYS A 409 14.47 25.48 -43.34
CA LYS A 409 14.09 26.66 -44.13
C LYS A 409 13.72 27.85 -43.24
N LEU A 410 13.11 27.62 -42.08
CA LEU A 410 12.83 28.68 -41.10
C LEU A 410 14.14 29.26 -40.52
N ASP A 411 15.12 28.42 -40.21
CA ASP A 411 16.42 28.88 -39.70
C ASP A 411 17.27 29.58 -40.78
N GLU A 412 17.21 29.13 -42.04
CA GLU A 412 17.78 29.84 -43.19
C GLU A 412 17.16 31.23 -43.37
N LEU A 413 15.83 31.36 -43.29
CA LEU A 413 15.13 32.65 -43.37
C LEU A 413 15.51 33.58 -42.20
N ARG A 414 15.60 33.05 -40.97
CA ARG A 414 16.07 33.82 -39.79
C ARG A 414 17.52 34.30 -39.96
N LEU A 415 18.38 33.48 -40.57
CA LEU A 415 19.76 33.87 -40.85
C LEU A 415 19.83 34.96 -41.92
N GLN A 416 19.04 34.83 -43.00
CA GLN A 416 18.92 35.85 -44.05
C GLN A 416 18.36 37.17 -43.50
N GLU A 417 17.36 37.13 -42.63
CA GLU A 417 16.80 38.32 -41.96
C GLU A 417 17.85 39.01 -41.07
N ARG A 418 18.61 38.26 -40.27
CA ARG A 418 19.74 38.80 -39.49
C ARG A 418 20.80 39.45 -40.39
N ILE A 419 21.19 38.79 -41.48
CA ILE A 419 22.16 39.33 -42.44
C ILE A 419 21.61 40.59 -43.13
N ALA A 420 20.32 40.62 -43.51
CA ALA A 420 19.69 41.79 -44.10
C ALA A 420 19.65 42.98 -43.13
N ILE A 421 19.34 42.76 -41.86
CA ILE A 421 19.41 43.79 -40.80
C ILE A 421 20.85 44.28 -40.62
N GLN A 422 21.83 43.38 -40.67
CA GLN A 422 23.25 43.69 -40.49
C GLN A 422 23.85 44.44 -41.69
N ASN A 423 23.39 44.16 -42.91
CA ASN A 423 23.73 44.88 -44.13
C ASN A 423 23.04 46.25 -44.18
N ASN A 424 21.74 46.35 -43.88
CA ASN A 424 21.06 47.64 -43.75
C ASN A 424 21.73 48.54 -42.70
N ARG A 425 22.27 47.97 -41.60
CA ARG A 425 23.11 48.73 -40.66
C ARG A 425 24.39 49.27 -41.30
N HIS A 426 25.08 48.47 -42.13
CA HIS A 426 26.26 48.93 -42.86
C HIS A 426 25.93 49.98 -43.92
N ASP A 427 24.83 49.84 -44.67
CA ASP A 427 24.41 50.80 -45.69
C ASP A 427 23.92 52.13 -45.08
N ILE A 428 23.23 52.08 -43.94
CA ILE A 428 22.93 53.28 -43.14
C ILE A 428 24.22 53.93 -42.66
N GLN A 429 25.20 53.16 -42.21
CA GLN A 429 26.47 53.71 -41.71
C GLN A 429 27.35 54.28 -42.85
N PHE A 430 27.33 53.67 -44.04
CA PHE A 430 27.96 54.21 -45.26
C PHE A 430 27.28 55.49 -45.75
N THR A 431 25.94 55.54 -45.78
CA THR A 431 25.21 56.76 -46.16
C THR A 431 25.37 57.87 -45.13
N PHE A 432 25.47 57.56 -43.84
CA PHE A 432 25.81 58.55 -42.80
C PHE A 432 27.23 59.09 -42.98
N ASN A 433 28.21 58.23 -43.28
CA ASN A 433 29.58 58.67 -43.57
C ASN A 433 29.67 59.53 -44.84
N ASN A 434 28.92 59.18 -45.89
CA ASN A 434 28.92 59.93 -47.15
C ASN A 434 28.16 61.26 -47.03
N ASN A 435 27.14 61.35 -46.16
CA ASN A 435 26.51 62.62 -45.80
C ASN A 435 27.40 63.49 -44.90
N ASN A 436 28.19 62.90 -44.00
CA ASN A 436 29.18 63.65 -43.22
C ASN A 436 30.24 64.31 -44.12
N ASN A 437 30.69 63.64 -45.19
CA ASN A 437 31.58 64.24 -46.19
C ASN A 437 30.97 65.46 -46.94
N ASN A 438 29.64 65.65 -46.88
CA ASN A 438 28.93 66.81 -47.45
C ASN A 438 28.45 67.83 -46.39
N LEU A 439 28.67 67.58 -45.09
CA LEU A 439 28.37 68.54 -44.01
C LEU A 439 29.63 69.03 -43.25
N GLN A 440 30.81 68.49 -43.54
CA GLN A 440 32.06 68.83 -42.86
C GLN A 440 32.72 70.13 -43.39
N ASP A 441 31.92 71.16 -43.66
CA ASP A 441 32.40 72.51 -44.01
C ASP A 441 31.62 73.66 -43.33
N LYS A 442 30.76 73.34 -42.34
CA LYS A 442 30.17 74.32 -41.40
C LYS A 442 30.09 73.75 -39.98
N ASN A 443 31.26 73.60 -39.38
CA ASN A 443 31.37 73.45 -37.93
C ASN A 443 31.24 74.83 -37.25
N GLU A 444 30.91 74.80 -35.95
CA GLU A 444 30.84 75.92 -34.97
C GLU A 444 29.47 76.57 -34.71
N ASN A 445 28.69 75.97 -33.80
CA ASN A 445 28.54 76.47 -32.42
C ASN A 445 27.59 75.60 -31.56
N THR A 446 27.67 75.77 -30.23
CA THR A 446 26.84 75.14 -29.17
C THR A 446 27.07 73.63 -28.96
N ALA A 447 27.78 73.22 -27.91
CA ALA A 447 27.28 73.01 -26.53
C ALA A 447 26.39 71.74 -26.43
N ALA A 448 26.92 70.60 -25.99
CA ALA A 448 27.15 70.24 -24.57
C ALA A 448 25.86 70.02 -23.76
N ALA A 449 25.41 68.76 -23.64
CA ALA A 449 24.58 68.25 -22.52
C ALA A 449 24.44 66.70 -22.56
N VAL A 450 24.62 66.04 -21.39
CA VAL A 450 23.93 64.79 -20.97
C VAL A 450 24.16 63.55 -21.88
N THR A 451 25.16 62.67 -21.70
CA THR A 451 25.45 61.73 -20.59
C THR A 451 24.23 61.08 -19.91
N ASP A 452 24.19 59.75 -19.95
CA ASP A 452 23.34 58.82 -19.19
C ASP A 452 21.82 58.99 -19.26
N ARG A 453 21.15 57.97 -19.84
CA ARG A 453 20.06 57.27 -19.13
C ARG A 453 19.64 55.95 -19.79
N ILE A 454 19.58 54.92 -18.93
CA ILE A 454 18.67 53.76 -18.98
C ILE A 454 19.10 52.59 -19.87
N GLU A 455 19.91 51.71 -19.27
CA GLU A 455 19.57 50.28 -19.23
C GLU A 455 18.24 50.11 -18.46
N SER A 456 17.21 49.54 -19.09
CA SER A 456 16.16 48.64 -18.52
C SER A 456 15.10 48.33 -19.58
N ASP A 457 14.22 47.37 -19.28
CA ASP A 457 13.15 46.81 -20.15
C ASP A 457 13.68 45.87 -21.26
N SER A 458 13.87 44.57 -21.05
CA SER A 458 13.35 43.67 -20.00
C SER A 458 11.81 43.53 -19.99
N TRP A 459 11.32 42.52 -20.73
CA TRP A 459 9.99 41.88 -20.65
C TRP A 459 8.76 42.52 -21.33
N ALA A 460 8.37 41.96 -22.48
CA ALA A 460 7.00 41.63 -22.92
C ALA A 460 7.07 41.05 -24.36
N LYS A 461 6.31 40.04 -24.78
CA LYS A 461 5.30 39.21 -24.10
C LYS A 461 5.17 37.86 -24.83
#